data_AF-A0A183FV09-F1
#
_entry.id   AF-A0A183FV09-F1
#
_cell.length_a   1.000
_cell.length_b   1.000
_cell.length_c   1.000
_cell.angle_alpha   90.00
_cell.angle_beta   90.00
_cell.angle_gamma   90.00
#
_symmetry.space_group_name_H-M   'P 1'
#
loop_
_entity.id
_entity.type
_entity.pdbx_description
1 polymer ?
#
loop_
_entity_poly.entity_id
_entity_poly.type
_entity_poly.pdbx_seq_one_letter_code
_entity_poly.pdbx_strand_id
1 'polypeptide(L)'
;MSKERVAKIRKVRGDDMKKFALDLERELYAGEPEELAKNVDKRVESVDKVEFIKECVFMFYGVHDSAKRTTRAAIKNTLNSRIRKHRRSSSLVLSKNRAPYSPDPFLDDTNLHF
;
A
#
# COMPACT_ATOMS: atom_id res chain seq x y z
N MET A 1 17.69 -9.52 0.19
CA MET A 1 17.64 -8.39 -0.78
C MET A 1 19.05 -7.83 -0.88
N SER A 2 19.66 -7.78 -2.08
CA SER A 2 21.09 -7.45 -2.24
C SER A 2 21.33 -5.94 -2.34
N LYS A 3 22.47 -5.44 -1.83
CA LYS A 3 22.84 -4.02 -1.83
C LYS A 3 22.76 -3.37 -3.23
N GLU A 4 23.10 -4.12 -4.27
CA GLU A 4 23.02 -3.67 -5.66
C GLU A 4 21.59 -3.35 -6.12
N ARG A 5 20.60 -4.14 -5.68
CA ARG A 5 19.18 -3.87 -5.98
C ARG A 5 18.72 -2.60 -5.29
N VAL A 6 19.13 -2.39 -4.04
CA VAL A 6 18.84 -1.15 -3.31
C VAL A 6 19.43 0.06 -4.04
N ALA A 7 20.68 -0.04 -4.50
CA ALA A 7 21.34 1.02 -5.27
C ALA A 7 20.62 1.31 -6.60
N LYS A 8 20.12 0.27 -7.30
CA LYS A 8 19.30 0.43 -8.52
C LYS A 8 18.00 1.18 -8.23
N ILE A 9 17.26 0.82 -7.18
CA ILE A 9 16.02 1.51 -6.79
C ILE A 9 16.32 2.97 -6.45
N ARG A 10 17.42 3.25 -5.74
CA ARG A 10 17.85 4.62 -5.45
C ARG A 10 18.11 5.40 -6.73
N LYS A 11 18.86 4.81 -7.67
CA LYS A 11 19.19 5.45 -8.95
C LYS A 11 17.94 5.83 -9.75
N VAL A 12 16.90 5.01 -9.71
CA VAL A 12 15.62 5.27 -10.41
C VAL A 12 14.78 6.34 -9.71
N ARG A 13 14.76 6.37 -8.37
CA ARG A 13 13.92 7.32 -7.61
C ARG A 13 14.60 8.65 -7.29
N GLY A 14 15.92 8.72 -7.38
CA GLY A 14 16.69 9.93 -7.09
C GLY A 14 16.48 10.39 -5.65
N ASP A 15 15.96 11.60 -5.48
CA ASP A 15 15.81 12.24 -4.17
C ASP A 15 14.46 11.97 -3.49
N ASP A 16 13.58 11.19 -4.14
CA ASP A 16 12.25 10.85 -3.61
C ASP A 16 12.33 9.73 -2.55
N MET A 17 12.79 10.06 -1.34
CA MET A 17 12.94 9.14 -0.20
C MET A 17 11.67 8.31 0.08
N LYS A 18 10.49 8.94 -0.03
CA LYS A 18 9.20 8.28 0.20
C LYS A 18 8.91 7.21 -0.85
N LYS A 19 9.20 7.47 -2.13
CA LYS A 19 8.98 6.51 -3.21
C LYS A 19 10.03 5.40 -3.17
N PHE A 20 11.27 5.74 -2.82
CA PHE A 20 12.33 4.77 -2.57
C PHE A 20 11.94 3.75 -1.49
N ALA A 21 11.40 4.22 -0.36
CA ALA A 21 10.93 3.34 0.70
C ALA A 21 9.76 2.42 0.25
N LEU A 22 8.82 2.93 -0.56
CA LEU A 22 7.70 2.15 -1.08
C LEU A 22 8.14 1.05 -2.06
N ASP A 23 9.10 1.36 -2.93
CA ASP A 23 9.63 0.39 -3.90
C ASP A 23 10.45 -0.69 -3.18
N LEU A 24 11.26 -0.31 -2.19
CA LEU A 24 11.97 -1.27 -1.35
C LEU A 24 11.02 -2.22 -0.63
N GLU A 25 9.95 -1.68 -0.06
CA GLU A 25 8.93 -2.48 0.60
C GLU A 25 8.26 -3.45 -0.39
N ARG A 26 7.90 -2.99 -1.60
CA ARG A 26 7.28 -3.86 -2.60
C ARG A 26 8.19 -5.04 -2.97
N GLU A 27 9.48 -4.81 -3.08
CA GLU A 27 10.46 -5.84 -3.43
C GLU A 27 10.71 -6.83 -2.27
N LEU A 28 10.82 -6.32 -1.03
CA LEU A 28 11.05 -7.13 0.18
C LEU A 28 9.87 -8.03 0.53
N TYR A 29 8.66 -7.58 0.20
CA TYR A 29 7.42 -8.28 0.49
C TYR A 29 6.77 -8.91 -0.75
N ALA A 30 7.50 -9.00 -1.87
CA ALA A 30 6.99 -9.63 -3.09
C ALA A 30 6.58 -11.10 -2.88
N GLY A 31 7.22 -11.79 -1.94
CA GLY A 31 6.87 -13.17 -1.54
C GLY A 31 5.84 -13.27 -0.41
N GLU A 32 5.47 -12.16 0.23
CA GLU A 32 4.60 -12.14 1.42
C GLU A 32 3.56 -11.01 1.33
N PRO A 33 2.59 -11.11 0.42
CA PRO A 33 1.56 -10.09 0.22
C PRO A 33 0.64 -9.92 1.44
N GLU A 34 0.48 -10.96 2.27
CA GLU A 34 -0.35 -10.93 3.48
C GLU A 34 0.24 -10.00 4.54
N GLU A 35 1.56 -10.05 4.75
CA GLU A 35 2.27 -9.12 5.63
C GLU A 35 2.19 -7.69 5.08
N LEU A 36 2.26 -7.53 3.76
CA LEU A 36 2.17 -6.23 3.10
C LEU A 36 0.81 -5.54 3.31
N ALA A 37 -0.26 -6.33 3.50
CA ALA A 37 -1.60 -5.84 3.78
C ALA A 37 -1.79 -5.37 5.23
N LYS A 38 -0.93 -5.79 6.16
CA LYS A 38 -0.93 -5.35 7.56
C LYS A 38 -0.24 -3.98 7.70
N ASN A 39 -0.73 -3.15 8.62
CA ASN A 39 -0.04 -1.92 9.01
C ASN A 39 1.34 -2.25 9.56
N VAL A 40 2.29 -1.31 9.43
CA VAL A 40 3.67 -1.48 9.90
C VAL A 40 3.74 -1.89 11.38
N ASP A 41 2.89 -1.31 12.24
CA ASP A 41 2.85 -1.64 13.68
C ASP A 41 2.24 -3.03 13.98
N LYS A 42 1.57 -3.66 13.00
CA LYS A 42 0.95 -4.99 13.12
C LYS A 42 1.80 -6.11 12.48
N ARG A 43 2.95 -5.76 11.91
CA ARG A 43 3.87 -6.67 11.23
C ARG A 43 4.91 -7.20 12.21
N VAL A 44 4.48 -8.04 13.14
CA VAL A 44 5.34 -8.58 14.21
C VAL A 44 6.39 -9.54 13.64
N GLU A 45 6.04 -10.29 12.59
CA GLU A 45 6.95 -11.26 11.95
C GLU A 45 7.91 -10.62 10.95
N SER A 46 7.62 -9.40 10.49
CA SER A 46 8.41 -8.71 9.47
C SER A 46 8.99 -7.36 9.96
N VAL A 47 9.18 -7.22 11.28
CA VAL A 47 9.84 -6.06 11.91
C VAL A 47 11.24 -5.85 11.34
N ASP A 48 12.01 -6.92 11.15
CA ASP A 48 13.38 -6.85 10.62
C ASP A 48 13.43 -6.25 9.21
N LYS A 49 12.43 -6.57 8.37
CA LYS A 49 12.32 -6.02 7.01
C LYS A 49 12.02 -4.52 7.06
N VAL A 50 11.20 -4.09 8.02
CA VAL A 50 10.89 -2.67 8.24
C VAL A 50 12.11 -1.92 8.78
N GLU A 51 12.87 -2.53 9.68
CA GLU A 51 14.14 -1.99 10.20
C GLU A 51 15.13 -1.77 9.05
N PHE A 52 15.30 -2.78 8.19
CA PHE A 52 16.16 -2.72 7.02
C PHE A 52 15.80 -1.59 6.06
N ILE A 53 14.51 -1.34 5.80
CA ILE A 53 14.07 -0.22 4.96
C ILE A 53 14.49 1.12 5.58
N LYS A 54 14.32 1.29 6.89
CA LYS A 54 14.72 2.52 7.60
C LYS A 54 16.23 2.74 7.52
N GLU A 55 17.01 1.70 7.76
CA GLU A 55 18.48 1.76 7.70
C GLU A 55 18.98 2.13 6.30
N CYS A 56 18.40 1.51 5.27
CA CYS A 56 18.70 1.88 3.88
C CYS A 56 18.43 3.37 3.66
N VAL A 57 17.27 3.87 4.07
CA VAL A 57 16.96 5.30 3.92
C VAL A 57 17.97 6.18 4.65
N PHE A 58 18.34 5.84 5.89
CA PHE A 58 19.30 6.63 6.65
C PHE A 58 20.69 6.66 6.01
N MET A 59 21.17 5.51 5.55
CA MET A 59 22.47 5.41 4.89
C MET A 59 22.50 6.17 3.56
N PHE A 60 21.47 6.02 2.73
CA PHE A 60 21.48 6.63 1.40
C PHE A 60 21.20 8.13 1.45
N TYR A 61 20.27 8.59 2.30
CA TYR A 61 19.89 10.01 2.37
C TYR A 61 20.65 10.81 3.45
N GLY A 62 21.63 10.20 4.14
CA GLY A 62 22.47 10.90 5.11
C GLY A 62 21.68 11.49 6.28
N VAL A 63 20.66 10.76 6.76
CA VAL A 63 19.74 11.27 7.79
C VAL A 63 20.45 11.32 9.14
N HIS A 64 20.61 12.53 9.68
CA HIS A 64 21.22 12.76 11.00
C HIS A 64 20.39 12.15 12.13
N ASP A 65 21.03 11.75 13.24
CA ASP A 65 20.37 11.09 14.37
C ASP A 65 19.17 11.87 14.92
N SER A 66 19.29 13.19 15.00
CA SER A 66 18.21 14.10 15.41
C SER A 66 16.98 14.05 14.49
N ALA A 67 17.18 13.76 13.19
CA ALA A 67 16.12 13.64 12.20
C ALA A 67 15.63 12.19 11.99
N LYS A 68 16.31 11.17 12.55
CA LYS A 68 15.95 9.76 12.39
C LYS A 68 14.54 9.48 12.89
N ARG A 69 14.13 10.07 14.01
CA ARG A 69 12.78 9.87 14.59
C ARG A 69 11.68 10.42 13.66
N THR A 70 11.84 11.65 13.19
CA THR A 70 10.89 12.29 12.27
C THR A 70 10.83 11.55 10.94
N THR A 71 11.99 11.13 10.43
CA THR A 71 12.10 10.36 9.19
C THR A 71 11.45 8.98 9.32
N ARG A 72 11.66 8.27 10.44
CA ARG A 72 10.96 7.01 10.75
C ARG A 72 9.45 7.18 10.73
N ALA A 73 8.92 8.24 11.36
CA ALA A 73 7.50 8.54 11.35
C ALA A 73 6.98 8.84 9.93
N ALA A 74 7.73 9.59 9.13
CA ALA A 74 7.37 9.92 7.75
C ALA A 74 7.35 8.67 6.84
N ILE A 75 8.35 7.79 6.96
CA ILE A 75 8.38 6.50 6.26
C ILE A 75 7.19 5.67 6.69
N LYS A 76 6.98 5.46 7.99
CA LYS A 76 5.86 4.67 8.52
C LYS A 76 4.51 5.16 7.99
N ASN A 77 4.28 6.47 8.02
CA ASN A 77 3.06 7.07 7.50
C ASN A 77 2.90 6.84 5.99
N THR A 78 4.00 6.87 5.24
CA THR A 78 4.00 6.59 3.80
C THR A 78 3.63 5.13 3.51
N LEU A 79 4.25 4.17 4.21
CA LEU A 79 3.94 2.74 4.05
C LEU A 79 2.48 2.45 4.43
N ASN A 80 2.00 2.99 5.56
CA ASN A 80 0.61 2.86 5.99
C ASN A 80 -0.38 3.58 5.03
N SER A 81 0.03 4.67 4.39
CA SER A 81 -0.78 5.37 3.39
C SER A 81 -1.04 4.50 2.16
N ARG A 82 -0.06 3.71 1.73
CA ARG A 82 -0.24 2.74 0.62
C ARG A 82 -1.34 1.74 0.94
N ILE A 83 -1.36 1.19 2.15
CA ILE A 83 -2.37 0.21 2.59
C ILE A 83 -3.78 0.83 2.54
N ARG A 84 -3.92 2.08 3.02
CA ARG A 84 -5.19 2.82 2.92
C ARG A 84 -5.64 3.03 1.48
N LYS A 85 -4.72 3.36 0.58
CA LYS A 85 -5.03 3.52 -0.85
C LYS A 85 -5.47 2.19 -1.47
N HIS A 86 -4.79 1.09 -1.13
CA HIS A 86 -5.14 -0.26 -1.60
C HIS A 86 -6.55 -0.69 -1.12
N ARG A 87 -6.93 -0.37 0.12
CA ARG A 87 -8.28 -0.62 0.67
C ARG A 87 -9.36 0.23 0.01
N ARG A 88 -9.06 1.48 -0.34
CA ARG A 88 -10.02 2.37 -1.03
C ARG A 88 -10.23 1.96 -2.49
N SER A 89 -9.17 1.56 -3.19
CA SER A 89 -9.30 1.08 -4.57
C SER A 89 -10.10 -0.22 -4.65
N SER A 90 -9.91 -1.15 -3.71
CA SER A 90 -10.71 -2.38 -3.62
C SER A 90 -12.17 -2.14 -3.21
N SER A 91 -12.43 -1.15 -2.35
CA SER A 91 -13.81 -0.75 -2.00
C SER A 91 -14.56 -0.08 -3.17
N LEU A 92 -13.87 0.64 -4.05
CA LEU A 92 -14.50 1.34 -5.18
C LEU A 92 -14.89 0.39 -6.32
N VAL A 93 -14.09 -0.65 -6.60
CA VAL A 93 -14.47 -1.67 -7.60
C VAL A 93 -15.69 -2.49 -7.18
N LEU A 94 -15.93 -2.70 -5.88
CA LEU A 94 -17.15 -3.38 -5.42
C LEU A 94 -18.41 -2.51 -5.56
N SER A 95 -18.27 -1.18 -5.46
CA SER A 95 -19.41 -0.26 -5.62
C SER A 95 -19.84 -0.04 -7.07
N LYS A 96 -18.97 -0.34 -8.05
CA LYS A 96 -19.24 -0.08 -9.47
C LYS A 96 -20.00 -1.22 -10.18
N ASN A 97 -20.23 -2.34 -9.50
CA ASN A 97 -20.92 -3.51 -10.04
C ASN A 97 -22.37 -3.68 -9.56
N ARG A 98 -22.96 -2.71 -8.86
CA ARG A 98 -24.42 -2.67 -8.68
C ARG A 98 -25.01 -1.99 -9.91
N ALA A 99 -25.44 -2.82 -10.87
CA ALA A 99 -26.32 -2.39 -11.94
C ALA A 99 -27.52 -1.62 -11.33
N PRO A 100 -27.95 -0.49 -11.92
CA PRO A 100 -29.24 0.07 -11.56
C PRO A 100 -30.29 -0.96 -11.96
N TYR A 101 -31.07 -1.42 -10.98
CA TYR A 101 -32.26 -2.20 -11.24
C TYR A 101 -33.13 -1.37 -12.19
N SER A 102 -33.27 -1.83 -13.44
CA SER A 102 -34.24 -1.32 -14.39
C SER A 102 -35.40 -2.31 -14.37
N PRO A 103 -36.55 -1.99 -13.74
CA PRO A 103 -37.76 -2.74 -13.99
C PRO A 103 -38.21 -2.36 -15.40
N ASP A 104 -38.08 -3.29 -16.36
CA ASP A 104 -38.60 -3.11 -17.71
C ASP A 104 -40.13 -2.91 -17.67
N PRO A 105 -40.67 -2.07 -18.58
CA PRO A 105 -42.10 -1.83 -18.73
C PRO A 105 -42.72 -2.97 -19.54
N PHE A 106 -44.01 -3.23 -19.34
CA PHE A 106 -44.82 -4.34 -19.90
C PHE A 106 -44.78 -5.64 -19.09
N LEU A 107 -45.77 -5.78 -18.21
CA LEU A 107 -46.89 -6.69 -18.45
C LEU A 107 -48.12 -6.13 -17.72
N ASP A 108 -49.00 -5.56 -18.53
CA ASP A 108 -50.33 -5.10 -18.15
C ASP A 108 -51.30 -6.29 -18.18
N ASP A 109 -52.34 -6.18 -17.34
CA ASP A 109 -53.63 -6.86 -17.38
C ASP A 109 -53.69 -8.40 -17.47
N THR A 110 -54.31 -9.02 -16.46
CA THR A 110 -55.61 -9.73 -16.63
C THR A 110 -56.11 -10.36 -15.32
N ASN A 111 -57.25 -9.82 -14.85
CA ASN A 111 -58.50 -10.53 -14.52
C ASN A 111 -58.60 -11.68 -13.50
N LEU A 112 -59.61 -11.49 -12.62
CA LEU A 112 -60.52 -12.49 -12.00
C LEU A 112 -59.87 -13.50 -11.03
N HIS A 113 -60.39 -13.83 -9.85
CA HIS A 113 -61.72 -14.13 -9.30
C HIS A 113 -61.47 -14.30 -7.77
N PHE A 114 -62.33 -14.10 -6.78
CA PHE A 114 -63.79 -14.05 -6.58
C PHE A 114 -64.03 -13.26 -5.29
#